data_AF-A0A455U4F4-F1
#
_entry.id   AF-A0A455U4F4-F1
#
_cell.length_a   1.000
_cell.length_b   1.000
_cell.length_c   1.000
_cell.angle_alpha   90.00
_cell.angle_beta   90.00
_cell.angle_gamma   90.00
#
_symmetry.space_group_name_H-M   'P 1'
#
loop_
_entity.id
_entity.type
_entity.pdbx_description
1 polymer ?
#
loop_
_entity_poly.entity_id
_entity_poly.type
_entity_poly.pdbx_seq_one_letter_code
_entity_poly.pdbx_strand_id
1 'polypeptide(L)'
;MHAEVVTRHHWLTDEEFADVLAIGNTLPGPIATKMPGYIGYRVGGVTGCIAAVIAIIFPMIVAMIVMLGILADTAISRGFVAWAKR
;
A
#
# COMPACT_ATOMS: atom_id res chain seq x y z
N MET A 1 3.61 8.44 -7.91
CA MET A 1 2.33 8.95 -7.39
C MET A 1 2.02 10.33 -7.94
N HIS A 2 2.87 11.34 -7.75
CA HIS A 2 2.70 12.67 -8.37
C HIS A 2 2.49 12.60 -9.89
N ALA A 3 3.39 11.95 -10.64
CA ALA A 3 3.25 11.78 -12.09
C ALA A 3 1.92 11.13 -12.54
N GLU A 4 1.37 10.23 -11.72
CA GLU A 4 0.15 9.53 -12.05
C GLU A 4 -1.08 10.42 -11.80
N VAL A 5 -1.09 11.11 -10.66
CA VAL A 5 -2.25 11.87 -10.18
C VAL A 5 -2.31 13.26 -10.80
N VAL A 6 -1.16 13.92 -10.99
CA VAL A 6 -1.05 15.29 -11.50
C VAL A 6 -0.83 15.30 -13.00
N THR A 7 0.11 14.51 -13.51
CA THR A 7 0.52 14.57 -14.93
C THR A 7 -0.34 13.68 -15.83
N ARG A 8 -0.67 12.46 -15.42
CA ARG A 8 -1.40 11.50 -16.26
C ARG A 8 -2.91 11.63 -16.13
N HIS A 9 -3.43 11.72 -14.91
CA HIS A 9 -4.87 11.74 -14.65
C HIS A 9 -5.43 13.14 -14.36
N HIS A 10 -4.57 14.14 -14.10
CA HIS A 10 -4.98 15.52 -13.77
C HIS A 10 -6.04 15.60 -12.67
N TRP A 11 -6.00 14.69 -11.70
CA TRP A 11 -6.93 14.64 -10.56
C TRP A 11 -6.62 15.67 -9.47
N LEU A 12 -5.36 16.14 -9.42
CA LEU A 12 -4.90 17.22 -8.54
C LEU A 12 -3.95 18.13 -9.31
N THR A 13 -3.90 19.41 -8.94
CA THR A 13 -2.82 20.32 -9.35
C THR A 13 -1.54 20.05 -8.56
N ASP A 14 -0.43 20.64 -9.00
CA ASP A 14 0.83 20.61 -8.24
C ASP A 14 0.68 21.22 -6.83
N GLU A 15 -0.06 22.32 -6.69
CA GLU A 15 -0.33 22.91 -5.36
C GLU A 15 -1.21 22.00 -4.50
N GLU A 16 -2.30 21.47 -5.06
CA GLU A 16 -3.20 20.57 -4.31
C GLU A 16 -2.46 19.29 -3.87
N PHE A 17 -1.58 18.75 -4.71
CA PHE A 17 -0.75 17.61 -4.35
C PHE A 17 0.22 17.95 -3.21
N ALA A 18 0.85 19.13 -3.25
CA ALA A 18 1.76 19.59 -2.22
C ALA A 18 1.05 19.78 -0.86
N ASP A 19 -0.16 20.35 -0.87
CA ASP A 19 -0.98 20.51 0.33
C ASP A 19 -1.39 19.17 0.94
N VAL A 20 -1.86 18.24 0.09
CA VAL A 20 -2.23 16.88 0.53
C VAL A 20 -1.01 16.13 1.08
N LEU A 21 0.15 16.29 0.46
CA LEU A 21 1.40 15.71 0.93
C LEU A 21 1.82 16.32 2.28
N ALA A 22 1.70 17.63 2.44
CA ALA A 22 2.00 18.31 3.70
C ALA A 22 1.09 17.79 4.83
N ILE A 23 -0.23 17.72 4.60
CA ILE A 23 -1.19 17.13 5.54
C ILE A 23 -0.87 15.66 5.82
N GLY A 24 -0.50 14.89 4.79
CA GLY A 24 -0.14 13.48 4.93
C GLY A 24 1.07 13.26 5.84
N ASN A 25 2.04 14.19 5.84
CA ASN A 25 3.23 14.17 6.68
C ASN A 25 2.96 14.64 8.11
N THR A 26 1.98 15.52 8.34
CA THR A 26 1.63 15.97 9.70
C THR A 26 0.85 14.92 10.49
N LEU A 27 0.06 14.07 9.81
CA LEU A 27 -0.61 12.95 10.46
C LEU A 27 0.39 11.82 10.78
N PRO A 28 0.33 11.18 11.96
CA PRO A 28 1.12 9.99 12.26
C PRO A 28 0.66 8.78 11.44
N GLY A 29 1.59 7.96 10.93
CA GLY A 29 1.29 6.74 10.15
C GLY A 29 1.71 6.78 8.67
N PRO A 30 1.46 5.71 7.89
CA PRO A 30 2.05 5.53 6.57
C PRO A 30 1.45 6.47 5.51
N ILE A 31 2.30 7.23 4.81
CA ILE A 31 1.90 8.10 3.69
C ILE A 31 1.27 7.27 2.56
N ALA A 32 1.79 6.06 2.36
CA ALA A 32 1.33 5.13 1.34
C ALA A 32 -0.17 4.78 1.46
N THR A 33 -0.77 4.85 2.65
CA THR A 33 -2.21 4.56 2.83
C THR A 33 -3.06 5.84 2.79
N LYS A 34 -2.54 6.94 3.36
CA LYS A 34 -3.31 8.19 3.53
C LYS A 34 -3.51 8.95 2.22
N MET A 35 -2.43 9.17 1.45
CA MET A 35 -2.55 9.95 0.22
C MET A 35 -3.46 9.26 -0.80
N PRO A 36 -3.31 7.96 -1.09
CA PRO A 36 -4.19 7.31 -2.07
C PRO A 36 -5.62 7.19 -1.56
N GLY A 37 -5.84 7.01 -0.25
CA GLY A 37 -7.18 7.03 0.33
C GLY A 37 -7.89 8.37 0.12
N TYR A 38 -7.19 9.48 0.34
CA TYR A 38 -7.74 10.82 0.09
C TYR A 38 -7.97 11.10 -1.40
N ILE A 39 -7.03 10.71 -2.25
CA ILE A 39 -7.17 10.90 -3.70
C ILE A 39 -8.29 10.01 -4.25
N GLY A 40 -8.39 8.76 -3.81
CA GLY A 40 -9.50 7.87 -4.13
C GLY A 40 -10.84 8.44 -3.66
N TYR A 41 -10.87 9.07 -2.48
CA TYR A 41 -12.05 9.80 -2.01
C TYR A 41 -12.43 10.97 -2.91
N ARG A 42 -11.46 11.76 -3.36
CA ARG A 42 -11.67 12.88 -4.29
C ARG A 42 -12.21 12.42 -5.65
N VAL A 43 -11.72 11.30 -6.17
CA VAL A 43 -12.08 10.79 -7.50
C VAL A 43 -13.44 10.08 -7.50
N GLY A 44 -13.73 9.26 -6.48
CA GLY A 44 -14.89 8.36 -6.48
C GLY A 44 -15.69 8.36 -5.17
N GLY A 45 -15.54 9.39 -4.35
CA GLY A 45 -16.18 9.46 -3.03
C GLY A 45 -15.77 8.31 -2.11
N VAL A 46 -16.69 7.88 -1.24
CA VAL A 46 -16.43 6.79 -0.29
C VAL A 46 -16.01 5.50 -0.98
N THR A 47 -16.61 5.19 -2.13
CA THR A 47 -16.28 3.97 -2.90
C THR A 47 -14.86 4.01 -3.46
N GLY A 48 -14.42 5.18 -3.96
CA GLY A 48 -13.05 5.37 -4.45
C GLY A 48 -12.01 5.30 -3.34
N CYS A 49 -12.35 5.78 -2.13
CA CYS A 49 -11.50 5.64 -0.94
C CYS A 49 -11.26 4.16 -0.59
N ILE A 50 -12.33 3.39 -0.49
CA ILE A 50 -12.25 1.95 -0.17
C ILE A 50 -11.45 1.21 -1.24
N ALA A 51 -11.73 1.48 -2.52
CA ALA A 51 -11.01 0.87 -3.63
C ALA A 51 -9.51 1.19 -3.59
N ALA A 52 -9.13 2.44 -3.33
CA ALA A 52 -7.74 2.86 -3.23
C ALA A 52 -7.01 2.14 -2.08
N VAL A 53 -7.63 2.09 -0.90
CA VAL A 53 -7.04 1.41 0.28
C VAL A 53 -6.87 -0.09 0.02
N ILE A 54 -7.88 -0.75 -0.55
CA ILE A 54 -7.80 -2.17 -0.91
C ILE A 54 -6.70 -2.39 -1.95
N ALA A 55 -6.59 -1.55 -2.97
CA ALA A 55 -5.56 -1.68 -4.01
C ALA A 55 -4.12 -1.62 -3.47
N ILE A 56 -3.90 -0.99 -2.31
CA ILE A 56 -2.59 -0.91 -1.65
C ILE A 56 -2.35 -2.07 -0.71
N ILE A 57 -3.35 -2.43 0.09
CA ILE A 57 -3.22 -3.48 1.11
C ILE A 57 -3.23 -4.87 0.48
N PHE A 58 -4.10 -5.09 -0.51
CA PHE A 58 -4.27 -6.39 -1.15
C PHE A 58 -2.98 -6.98 -1.74
N PRO A 59 -2.18 -6.28 -2.57
CA PRO A 59 -0.95 -6.84 -3.11
C PRO A 59 0.07 -7.17 -2.02
N MET A 60 0.10 -6.41 -0.90
CA MET A 60 0.99 -6.73 0.22
C MET A 60 0.56 -8.02 0.94
N ILE A 61 -0.74 -8.22 1.16
CA ILE A 61 -1.26 -9.46 1.76
C ILE A 61 -0.95 -10.64 0.84
N VAL A 62 -1.23 -10.51 -0.46
CA VAL A 62 -0.96 -11.56 -1.45
C VAL A 62 0.52 -11.90 -1.50
N ALA A 63 1.40 -10.89 -1.57
CA ALA A 63 2.84 -11.10 -1.56
C ALA A 63 3.33 -11.81 -0.28
N MET A 64 2.79 -11.43 0.89
CA MET A 64 3.11 -12.06 2.16
C MET A 64 2.70 -13.54 2.18
N ILE A 65 1.48 -13.86 1.74
CA ILE A 65 0.97 -15.24 1.70
C ILE A 65 1.79 -16.09 0.73
N VAL A 66 2.10 -15.56 -0.45
CA VAL A 66 2.93 -16.26 -1.46
C VAL A 66 4.33 -16.52 -0.91
N MET A 67 4.96 -15.52 -0.29
CA MET A 67 6.29 -15.68 0.31
C MET A 67 6.30 -16.71 1.43
N LEU A 68 5.30 -16.69 2.33
CA LEU A 68 5.15 -17.68 3.39
C LEU A 68 4.92 -19.09 2.81
N GLY A 69 4.11 -19.22 1.76
CA GLY A 69 3.91 -20.49 1.06
C GLY A 69 5.21 -21.07 0.51
N ILE A 70 6.04 -20.23 -0.13
CA ILE A 70 7.35 -20.64 -0.66
C ILE A 70 8.31 -21.01 0.49
N LEU A 71 8.35 -20.23 1.57
CA LEU A 71 9.20 -20.52 2.74
C LEU A 71 8.80 -21.81 3.46
N ALA A 72 7.50 -22.09 3.57
CA ALA A 72 7.00 -23.30 4.19
C ALA A 72 7.36 -24.54 3.36
N ASP A 73 7.32 -24.45 2.03
CA ASP A 73 7.64 -25.54 1.12
C ASP A 73 9.15 -25.79 0.98
N THR A 74 9.98 -24.74 1.10
CA THR A 74 11.44 -24.84 0.92
C THR A 74 12.19 -25.37 2.15
N ALA A 75 13.37 -25.95 1.91
CA ALA A 75 14.25 -26.63 2.88
C ALA A 75 14.63 -25.83 4.15
N ILE A 76 14.35 -24.52 4.19
CA ILE A 76 14.52 -23.67 5.38
C ILE A 76 13.56 -24.09 6.50
N SER A 77 12.30 -24.42 6.18
CA SER A 77 11.34 -24.95 7.16
C SER A 77 11.82 -26.30 7.72
N ARG A 78 12.32 -27.18 6.84
CA ARG A 78 12.86 -28.49 7.23
C ARG A 78 14.13 -28.38 8.07
N GLY A 79 15.05 -27.47 7.73
CA GLY A 79 16.28 -27.21 8.48
C GLY A 79 16.03 -26.57 9.85
N PHE A 80 15.12 -25.60 9.93
CA PHE A 80 14.72 -24.96 11.19
C PHE A 80 13.98 -25.94 12.11
N VAL A 81 13.03 -26.72 11.58
CA VAL A 81 12.30 -27.74 12.36
C VAL A 81 13.23 -28.89 12.79
N ALA A 82 14.17 -29.32 11.94
CA ALA A 82 15.15 -30.35 12.30
C ALA A 82 16.17 -29.87 13.35
N TRP A 83 16.55 -28.59 13.33
CA TRP A 83 17.37 -27.97 14.37
C TRP A 83 16.61 -27.82 15.69
N ALA A 84 15.36 -27.35 15.65
CA ALA A 84 14.51 -27.17 16.84
C ALA A 84 14.10 -28.49 17.54
N LYS A 85 14.27 -29.63 16.87
CA LYS A 85 13.99 -30.98 17.40
C LYS A 85 15.23 -31.70 17.96
N ARG A 86 16.43 -31.10 17.88
CA ARG A 86 17.65 -31.58 18.55
C ARG A 86 17.83 -30.85 19.87
#